data_AF-A0A8H4V3L2-F1
#
_entry.id   AF-A0A8H4V3L2-F1
#
_cell.length_a   1.000
_cell.length_b   1.000
_cell.length_c   1.000
_cell.angle_alpha   90.00
_cell.angle_beta   90.00
_cell.angle_gamma   90.00
#
_symmetry.space_group_name_H-M   'P 1'
#
loop_
_entity.id
_entity.type
_entity.pdbx_description
1 polymer ?
#
loop_
_entity_poly.entity_id
_entity_poly.type
_entity_poly.pdbx_seq_one_letter_code
_entity_poly.pdbx_strand_id
1 'polypeptide(L)'
;MSSLADYLAKNYLTADPQPERPKKKRKKNKHHDPLTSTGDGLIIADDDPPSLRDAAGDLENDEYDENSPYVLDSSASRALSAEFKKKKKSSWKTVGGDNTAATSSRAGQDKADAILASAAAESAARLQATEADDAPTIEGGIQDMNEEDDNGARMESGARAGLQTAAQTAAMVAAQERRKEAELAAFQASTKQQQDGGGETIYRDASGRIINVAMKRAEARKAAEEAAKAEQAAKEALMGDVQRQAKQERQEQLRSARAMPLARTIEDEDLNDELRSQERWNDPAAQFLTSKKAATSKTGRPLYKGGFAPNRYGIRPGHRWDGVDRGNGFEKEWFQARARKDRIRDLEYEWQMDE
;
A
#
# COMPACT_ATOMS: atom_id res chain seq x y z
N MET A 1 -31.31 14.45 30.37
CA MET A 1 -31.20 15.62 31.25
C MET A 1 -29.73 15.98 31.32
N SER A 2 -29.32 17.11 30.73
CA SER A 2 -27.92 17.56 30.76
C SER A 2 -27.49 17.80 32.21
N SER A 3 -26.29 17.36 32.57
CA SER A 3 -25.77 17.51 33.93
C SER A 3 -25.57 18.99 34.27
N LEU A 4 -25.76 19.35 35.54
CA LEU A 4 -25.55 20.72 36.02
C LEU A 4 -24.13 21.23 35.69
N ALA A 5 -23.16 20.31 35.66
CA ALA A 5 -21.77 20.59 35.31
C ALA A 5 -21.61 21.06 33.85
N ASP A 6 -22.31 20.43 32.91
CA ASP A 6 -22.25 20.82 31.49
C ASP A 6 -22.89 22.19 31.24
N TYR A 7 -23.94 22.54 31.99
CA TYR A 7 -24.58 23.85 31.88
C TYR A 7 -23.71 24.99 32.42
N LEU A 8 -22.99 24.73 33.52
CA LEU A 8 -22.08 25.71 34.12
C LEU A 8 -20.82 25.91 33.27
N ALA A 9 -20.24 24.85 32.73
CA ALA A 9 -19.07 24.93 31.86
C ALA A 9 -19.35 25.74 30.59
N LYS A 10 -20.53 25.55 30.00
CA LYS A 10 -20.88 26.16 28.71
C LYS A 10 -21.28 27.64 28.80
N ASN A 11 -21.86 28.06 29.93
CA ASN A 11 -22.40 29.41 30.09
C ASN A 11 -21.53 30.33 30.95
N TYR A 12 -20.67 29.78 31.83
CA TYR A 12 -19.99 30.58 32.85
C TYR A 12 -18.48 30.32 32.95
N LEU A 13 -17.93 29.36 32.19
CA LEU A 13 -16.52 28.97 32.28
C LEU A 13 -15.73 29.20 30.97
N THR A 14 -16.17 30.15 30.15
CA THR A 14 -15.35 30.71 29.06
C THR A 14 -14.51 31.86 29.61
N ALA A 15 -13.22 31.62 29.79
CA ALA A 15 -12.25 32.65 30.16
C ALA A 15 -12.20 33.76 29.09
N ASP A 16 -12.14 35.02 29.54
CA ASP A 16 -12.05 36.21 28.67
C ASP A 16 -10.84 36.15 27.72
N PRO A 17 -10.99 36.49 26.43
CA PRO A 17 -9.84 36.67 25.54
C PRO A 17 -9.07 37.97 25.91
N GLN A 18 -7.77 37.84 26.15
CA GLN A 18 -6.86 38.95 26.43
C GLN A 18 -6.78 39.96 25.26
N PRO A 19 -6.63 41.28 25.52
CA PRO A 19 -6.58 42.27 24.47
C PRO A 19 -5.23 42.31 23.72
N GLU A 20 -5.31 42.13 22.40
CA GLU A 20 -4.23 42.27 21.40
C GLU A 20 -3.61 43.69 21.40
N ARG A 21 -2.30 43.79 21.67
CA ARG A 21 -1.49 45.01 21.47
C ARG A 21 -0.63 44.87 20.21
N PRO A 22 -0.70 45.79 19.23
CA PRO A 22 0.05 45.65 17.98
C PRO A 22 1.54 45.99 18.13
N LYS A 23 2.42 45.09 17.69
CA LYS A 23 3.89 45.31 17.61
C LYS A 23 4.28 46.05 16.31
N LYS A 24 5.13 47.06 16.45
CA LYS A 24 5.65 47.95 15.38
C LYS A 24 6.53 47.19 14.37
N LYS A 25 6.29 47.42 13.07
CA LYS A 25 7.13 46.94 11.96
C LYS A 25 8.44 47.72 11.87
N ARG A 26 9.59 47.05 11.86
CA ARG A 26 10.90 47.62 11.47
C ARG A 26 11.21 47.24 10.02
N LYS A 27 11.42 48.25 9.18
CA LYS A 27 12.01 48.14 7.84
C LYS A 27 13.49 47.75 7.96
N LYS A 28 13.96 46.81 7.13
CA LYS A 28 15.38 46.66 6.84
C LYS A 28 15.56 46.37 5.34
N ASN A 29 16.13 47.34 4.64
CA ASN A 29 16.73 47.16 3.33
C ASN A 29 18.08 46.45 3.52
N LYS A 30 18.54 45.66 2.54
CA LYS A 30 19.78 45.91 1.77
C LYS A 30 20.09 44.69 0.88
N HIS A 31 20.24 44.94 -0.42
CA HIS A 31 20.84 44.02 -1.40
C HIS A 31 22.34 43.82 -1.09
N HIS A 32 22.83 42.59 -1.29
CA HIS A 32 24.26 42.24 -1.27
C HIS A 32 24.73 41.97 -2.71
N ASP A 33 25.89 42.53 -3.06
CA ASP A 33 26.54 42.51 -4.37
C ASP A 33 27.70 41.48 -4.33
N PRO A 34 27.81 40.50 -5.24
CA PRO A 34 28.71 39.36 -5.07
C PRO A 34 30.04 39.56 -5.79
N LEU A 35 30.83 40.56 -5.40
CA LEU A 35 32.20 40.67 -5.91
C LEU A 35 33.10 41.44 -4.92
N THR A 36 33.48 40.77 -3.83
CA THR A 36 34.74 40.95 -3.06
C THR A 36 34.59 40.33 -1.66
N SER A 37 35.24 39.18 -1.42
CA SER A 37 36.03 38.89 -0.21
C SER A 37 36.34 37.40 -0.18
N THR A 38 37.63 37.10 -0.35
CA THR A 38 38.27 35.87 0.09
C THR A 38 38.06 35.68 1.60
N GLY A 39 37.70 34.47 2.02
CA GLY A 39 37.47 34.16 3.43
C GLY A 39 36.76 32.82 3.63
N ASP A 40 37.58 31.82 3.93
CA ASP A 40 37.27 30.46 4.40
C ASP A 40 35.99 30.34 5.25
N GLY A 41 35.05 29.52 4.78
CA GLY A 41 33.78 29.22 5.44
C GLY A 41 32.90 28.31 4.57
N LEU A 42 32.55 27.14 5.09
CA LEU A 42 31.76 26.11 4.42
C LEU A 42 30.41 26.69 3.93
N ILE A 43 30.26 26.82 2.62
CA ILE A 43 28.99 27.19 1.97
C ILE A 43 28.15 25.92 1.91
N ILE A 44 27.18 25.76 2.83
CA ILE A 44 26.05 24.87 2.58
C ILE A 44 25.21 25.60 1.53
N ALA A 45 25.49 25.33 0.26
CA ALA A 45 24.52 25.57 -0.79
C ALA A 45 23.36 24.63 -0.47
N ASP A 46 22.19 25.19 -0.14
CA ASP A 46 20.93 24.48 -0.31
C ASP A 46 20.89 24.11 -1.79
N ASP A 47 21.18 22.84 -2.07
CA ASP A 47 20.99 22.22 -3.37
C ASP A 47 19.47 22.21 -3.61
N ASP A 48 18.96 23.30 -4.19
CA ASP A 48 17.57 23.42 -4.60
C ASP A 48 17.27 22.19 -5.46
N PRO A 49 16.35 21.30 -5.06
CA PRO A 49 16.14 20.05 -5.79
C PRO A 49 15.73 20.41 -7.22
N PRO A 50 16.31 19.75 -8.25
CA PRO A 50 15.99 20.06 -9.64
C PRO A 50 14.47 20.01 -9.79
N SER A 51 13.93 21.04 -10.44
CA SER A 51 12.49 21.13 -10.62
C SER A 51 12.00 19.83 -11.26
N LEU A 52 10.85 19.30 -10.83
CA LEU A 52 10.29 18.05 -11.36
C LEU A 52 10.09 18.09 -12.90
N ARG A 53 10.20 19.27 -13.49
CA ARG A 53 10.10 19.56 -14.91
C ARG A 53 11.43 19.42 -15.65
N ASP A 54 12.56 19.66 -14.98
CA ASP A 54 13.90 19.43 -15.53
C ASP A 54 14.28 17.95 -15.40
N ALA A 55 13.88 17.29 -14.30
CA ALA A 55 14.05 15.85 -14.12
C ALA A 55 13.17 14.99 -15.06
N ALA A 56 12.10 15.57 -15.63
CA ALA A 56 11.26 14.89 -16.62
C ALA A 56 11.87 14.90 -18.04
N GLY A 57 12.91 15.70 -18.29
CA GLY A 57 13.64 15.71 -19.55
C GLY A 57 14.69 14.60 -19.67
N ASP A 58 15.10 14.03 -18.53
CA ASP A 58 16.17 13.02 -18.42
C ASP A 58 15.62 11.60 -18.15
N LEU A 59 14.30 11.45 -18.04
CA LEU A 59 13.65 10.15 -18.12
C LEU A 59 13.65 9.74 -19.59
N GLU A 60 14.59 8.89 -19.98
CA GLU A 60 14.48 8.12 -21.21
C GLU A 60 13.11 7.44 -21.19
N ASN A 61 12.25 7.86 -22.12
CA ASN A 61 11.01 7.16 -22.40
C ASN A 61 11.41 5.86 -23.08
N ASP A 62 11.77 4.86 -22.28
CA ASP A 62 12.12 3.54 -22.76
C ASP A 62 10.87 2.93 -23.40
N GLU A 63 10.83 2.93 -24.73
CA GLU A 63 9.67 2.53 -25.54
C GLU A 63 9.30 1.04 -25.33
N TYR A 64 10.21 0.29 -24.73
CA TYR A 64 10.11 -1.13 -24.44
C TYR A 64 9.65 -1.47 -23.01
N ASP A 65 9.54 -0.50 -22.09
CA ASP A 65 9.02 -0.73 -20.73
C ASP A 65 7.50 -0.46 -20.66
N GLU A 66 6.73 -1.53 -20.42
CA GLU A 66 5.27 -1.48 -20.27
C GLU A 66 4.78 -0.65 -19.08
N ASN A 67 5.66 -0.34 -18.12
CA ASN A 67 5.32 0.38 -16.88
C ASN A 67 5.91 1.80 -16.81
N SER A 68 6.55 2.30 -17.88
CA SER A 68 7.15 3.63 -17.89
C SER A 68 6.10 4.75 -17.89
N PRO A 69 6.24 5.82 -17.07
CA PRO A 69 5.27 6.89 -16.97
C PRO A 69 5.26 7.78 -18.22
N TYR A 70 4.19 7.69 -19.03
CA TYR A 70 4.01 8.52 -20.21
C TYR A 70 3.53 9.94 -19.86
N VAL A 71 4.35 10.96 -20.14
CA VAL A 71 4.01 12.38 -19.98
C VAL A 71 3.68 12.97 -21.36
N LEU A 72 2.43 13.37 -21.58
CA LEU A 72 2.00 14.09 -22.79
C LEU A 72 2.75 15.42 -22.90
N ASP A 73 3.67 15.53 -23.86
CA ASP A 73 4.32 16.79 -24.18
C ASP A 73 3.31 17.79 -24.78
N SER A 74 2.85 18.70 -23.93
CA SER A 74 1.94 19.80 -24.32
C SER A 74 2.65 20.92 -25.10
N SER A 75 3.91 20.76 -25.51
CA SER A 75 4.65 21.75 -26.31
C SER A 75 4.14 21.82 -27.76
N ALA A 76 3.74 20.69 -28.35
CA ALA A 76 3.31 20.59 -29.76
C ALA A 76 1.92 21.22 -30.02
N SER A 77 1.09 21.41 -28.99
CA SER A 77 -0.25 22.01 -29.10
C SER A 77 -0.27 23.53 -28.94
N ARG A 78 0.86 24.18 -28.60
CA ARG A 78 0.94 25.64 -28.42
C ARG A 78 1.23 26.43 -29.70
N ALA A 79 1.68 25.78 -30.77
CA ALA A 79 2.02 26.46 -32.02
C ALA A 79 0.79 26.91 -32.84
N LEU A 80 -0.42 26.42 -32.53
CA LEU A 80 -1.64 26.67 -33.32
C LEU A 80 -2.65 27.63 -32.66
N SER A 81 -2.32 28.24 -31.51
CA SER A 81 -3.29 29.04 -30.73
C SER A 81 -2.86 30.49 -30.45
N ALA A 82 -1.90 31.03 -31.20
CA ALA A 82 -1.39 32.39 -31.03
C ALA A 82 -2.29 33.52 -31.58
N GLU A 83 -3.45 33.21 -32.18
CA GLU A 83 -4.30 34.19 -32.88
C GLU A 83 -5.70 34.37 -32.25
N PHE A 84 -5.85 34.37 -30.92
CA PHE A 84 -7.10 34.83 -30.29
C PHE A 84 -6.86 35.61 -29.00
N LYS A 85 -6.17 36.75 -29.10
CA LYS A 85 -6.11 37.75 -28.02
C LYS A 85 -7.34 38.68 -28.09
N LYS A 86 -8.44 38.29 -27.43
CA LYS A 86 -9.48 39.23 -26.96
C LYS A 86 -9.56 39.23 -25.44
N LYS A 87 -9.45 40.44 -24.88
CA LYS A 87 -9.47 40.77 -23.44
C LYS A 87 -10.59 40.04 -22.69
N LYS A 88 -10.24 39.22 -21.70
CA LYS A 88 -11.14 38.84 -20.60
C LYS A 88 -10.55 39.36 -19.29
N LYS A 89 -11.32 40.21 -18.60
CA LYS A 89 -11.09 40.57 -17.20
C LYS A 89 -11.28 39.30 -16.37
N SER A 90 -10.22 38.77 -15.76
CA SER A 90 -10.34 37.68 -14.80
C SER A 90 -10.73 38.24 -13.43
N SER A 91 -11.92 37.87 -12.98
CA SER A 91 -12.31 37.95 -11.57
C SER A 91 -11.69 36.74 -10.84
N TRP A 92 -10.43 36.84 -10.44
CA TRP A 92 -9.82 35.88 -9.52
C TRP A 92 -9.76 36.50 -8.14
N LYS A 93 -10.29 35.76 -7.16
CA LYS A 93 -10.22 36.08 -5.75
C LYS A 93 -8.91 35.48 -5.22
N THR A 94 -7.97 36.33 -4.83
CA THR A 94 -6.75 35.93 -4.15
C THR A 94 -7.09 35.51 -2.71
N VAL A 95 -6.84 34.25 -2.38
CA VAL A 95 -6.77 33.76 -1.01
C VAL A 95 -5.31 33.45 -0.74
N GLY A 96 -4.68 34.29 0.07
CA GLY A 96 -3.39 34.00 0.67
C GLY A 96 -3.58 33.59 2.13
N GLY A 97 -2.85 32.54 2.52
CA GLY A 97 -2.42 32.27 3.89
C GLY A 97 -3.26 31.27 4.68
N ASP A 98 -2.81 30.01 4.78
CA ASP A 98 -2.09 29.61 6.00
C ASP A 98 -1.28 28.31 5.83
N ASN A 99 -0.07 28.35 6.40
CA ASN A 99 0.90 27.26 6.45
C ASN A 99 0.46 26.17 7.43
N THR A 100 0.23 24.95 6.95
CA THR A 100 0.36 23.72 7.74
C THR A 100 0.85 22.57 6.85
N ALA A 101 2.10 22.62 6.42
CA ALA A 101 2.78 21.51 5.76
C ALA A 101 4.13 21.26 6.45
N ALA A 102 4.08 20.61 7.62
CA ALA A 102 5.27 20.10 8.30
C ALA A 102 4.96 18.88 9.20
N THR A 103 3.95 18.06 8.87
CA THR A 103 3.65 16.83 9.65
C THR A 103 3.40 15.57 8.81
N SER A 104 3.44 15.65 7.47
CA SER A 104 3.08 14.51 6.60
C SER A 104 4.26 13.70 6.05
N SER A 105 5.51 14.07 6.30
CA SER A 105 6.69 13.37 5.74
C SER A 105 7.15 12.13 6.53
N ARG A 106 6.78 11.97 7.80
CA ARG A 106 7.19 10.80 8.61
C ARG A 106 6.36 9.54 8.30
N ALA A 107 5.04 9.69 8.12
CA ALA A 107 4.15 8.55 7.86
C ALA A 107 4.29 7.92 6.46
N GLY A 108 4.96 8.61 5.54
CA GLY A 108 5.31 8.09 4.21
C GLY A 108 6.61 7.27 4.22
N GLN A 109 7.59 7.70 5.04
CA GLN A 109 8.87 7.00 5.20
C GLN A 109 8.67 5.61 5.84
N ASP A 110 7.86 5.51 6.89
CA ASP A 110 7.59 4.23 7.56
C ASP A 110 6.92 3.21 6.62
N LYS A 111 6.12 3.67 5.65
CA LYS A 111 5.49 2.82 4.63
C LYS A 111 6.46 2.44 3.52
N ALA A 112 7.33 3.35 3.11
CA ALA A 112 8.37 3.07 2.13
C ALA A 112 9.39 2.07 2.68
N ASP A 113 9.81 2.23 3.93
CA ASP A 113 10.73 1.34 4.62
C ASP A 113 10.12 -0.06 4.84
N ALA A 114 8.82 -0.14 5.12
CA ALA A 114 8.11 -1.43 5.20
C ALA A 114 8.02 -2.15 3.84
N ILE A 115 7.81 -1.41 2.75
CA ILE A 115 7.80 -1.96 1.39
C ILE A 115 9.20 -2.46 1.02
N LEU A 116 10.25 -1.68 1.27
CA LEU A 116 11.64 -2.09 1.04
C LEU A 116 12.04 -3.31 1.87
N ALA A 117 11.61 -3.39 3.13
CA ALA A 117 11.85 -4.56 3.98
C ALA A 117 11.12 -5.81 3.47
N SER A 118 9.87 -5.68 2.99
CA SER A 118 9.13 -6.81 2.40
C SER A 118 9.75 -7.29 1.08
N ALA A 119 10.18 -6.37 0.21
CA ALA A 119 10.85 -6.70 -1.04
C ALA A 119 12.21 -7.38 -0.82
N ALA A 120 12.95 -6.96 0.21
CA ALA A 120 14.20 -7.60 0.61
C ALA A 120 13.99 -9.01 1.20
N ALA A 121 12.89 -9.23 1.94
CA ALA A 121 12.54 -10.55 2.44
C ALA A 121 12.11 -11.50 1.31
N GLU A 122 11.40 -10.99 0.31
CA GLU A 122 10.96 -11.76 -0.86
C GLU A 122 12.13 -12.11 -1.80
N SER A 123 13.07 -11.19 -2.00
CA SER A 123 14.29 -11.47 -2.78
C SER A 123 15.22 -12.46 -2.07
N ALA A 124 15.35 -12.38 -0.74
CA ALA A 124 16.08 -13.36 0.06
C ALA A 124 15.45 -14.75 0.00
N ALA A 125 14.12 -14.85 0.10
CA ALA A 125 13.39 -16.12 -0.05
C ALA A 125 13.54 -16.73 -1.45
N ARG A 126 13.57 -15.89 -2.49
CA ARG A 126 13.77 -16.34 -3.88
C ARG A 126 15.19 -16.86 -4.12
N LEU A 127 16.21 -16.23 -3.53
CA LEU A 127 17.59 -16.71 -3.58
C LEU A 127 17.74 -18.05 -2.83
N GLN A 128 17.09 -18.18 -1.68
CA GLN A 128 17.07 -19.43 -0.91
C GLN A 128 16.42 -20.59 -1.68
N ALA A 129 15.40 -20.32 -2.49
CA ALA A 129 14.77 -21.32 -3.34
C ALA A 129 15.68 -21.75 -4.50
N THR A 130 16.47 -20.84 -5.07
CA THR A 130 17.40 -21.16 -6.18
C THR A 130 18.67 -21.87 -5.72
N GLU A 131 19.11 -21.68 -4.47
CA GLU A 131 20.34 -22.26 -3.92
C GLU A 131 20.14 -23.68 -3.37
N ALA A 132 18.89 -24.13 -3.22
CA ALA A 132 18.56 -25.49 -2.81
C ALA A 132 18.75 -26.55 -3.91
N ASP A 133 18.80 -26.13 -5.19
CA ASP A 133 18.83 -27.05 -6.33
C ASP A 133 20.23 -27.23 -6.97
N ASP A 134 21.27 -26.51 -6.54
CA ASP A 134 22.58 -26.52 -7.23
C ASP A 134 23.83 -26.57 -6.31
N ALA A 135 23.75 -27.33 -5.20
CA ALA A 135 24.88 -27.51 -4.30
C ALA A 135 25.73 -28.77 -4.65
N PRO A 136 27.06 -28.64 -4.90
CA PRO A 136 27.93 -29.78 -5.17
C PRO A 136 28.14 -30.63 -3.91
N THR A 137 27.97 -31.95 -4.07
CA THR A 137 28.21 -32.96 -3.01
C THR A 137 29.71 -33.07 -2.73
N ILE A 138 30.13 -32.69 -1.52
CA ILE A 138 31.49 -32.94 -1.02
C ILE A 138 31.43 -34.10 -0.02
N GLU A 139 32.06 -35.19 -0.41
CA GLU A 139 32.20 -36.45 0.31
C GLU A 139 33.35 -36.34 1.34
N GLY A 140 33.09 -36.70 2.59
CA GLY A 140 34.13 -37.13 3.54
C GLY A 140 34.21 -36.40 4.87
N GLY A 141 34.03 -37.16 5.97
CA GLY A 141 34.61 -36.83 7.28
C GLY A 141 33.64 -36.79 8.45
N ILE A 142 33.23 -37.97 8.93
CA ILE A 142 32.60 -38.15 10.23
C ILE A 142 33.65 -37.88 11.32
N GLN A 143 33.50 -36.79 12.07
CA GLN A 143 34.09 -36.63 13.39
C GLN A 143 33.02 -36.14 14.36
N ASP A 144 32.52 -37.11 15.11
CA ASP A 144 31.93 -37.00 16.44
C ASP A 144 32.77 -36.07 17.33
N MET A 145 32.22 -34.91 17.69
CA MET A 145 32.77 -34.03 18.71
C MET A 145 31.62 -33.42 19.53
N ASN A 146 31.32 -34.13 20.62
CA ASN A 146 30.79 -33.70 21.92
C ASN A 146 30.39 -32.23 22.14
N GLU A 147 29.25 -32.11 22.82
CA GLU A 147 28.48 -30.94 23.26
C GLU A 147 29.15 -29.95 24.24
N GLU A 148 30.49 -29.92 24.38
CA GLU A 148 31.14 -29.08 25.40
C GLU A 148 32.47 -28.49 24.91
N ASP A 149 32.41 -27.49 24.01
CA ASP A 149 33.35 -26.35 23.97
C ASP A 149 32.99 -25.39 22.81
N ASP A 150 32.24 -24.33 23.09
CA ASP A 150 32.09 -23.20 22.16
C ASP A 150 32.58 -21.90 22.81
N ASN A 151 33.87 -21.88 23.15
CA ASN A 151 34.64 -20.72 23.60
C ASN A 151 35.22 -19.96 22.39
N GLY A 152 34.35 -19.55 21.47
CA GLY A 152 34.69 -18.69 20.33
C GLY A 152 34.26 -17.24 20.57
N ALA A 153 35.03 -16.27 20.07
CA ALA A 153 34.64 -14.86 20.13
C ALA A 153 33.29 -14.64 19.42
N ARG A 154 32.30 -14.15 20.17
CA ARG A 154 30.96 -13.80 19.67
C ARG A 154 30.85 -12.29 19.48
N MET A 155 30.10 -11.90 18.46
CA MET A 155 29.75 -10.51 18.18
C MET A 155 28.66 -10.03 19.16
N GLU A 156 28.46 -8.72 19.27
CA GLU A 156 27.39 -8.11 20.06
C GLU A 156 25.98 -8.60 19.64
N SER A 157 25.81 -8.98 18.37
CA SER A 157 24.59 -9.60 17.84
C SER A 157 24.37 -11.04 18.30
N GLY A 158 25.29 -11.59 19.10
CA GLY A 158 25.30 -13.00 19.51
C GLY A 158 25.84 -13.93 18.44
N ALA A 159 26.07 -13.46 17.20
CA ALA A 159 26.60 -14.23 16.07
C ALA A 159 28.08 -14.64 16.28
N ARG A 160 28.45 -15.83 15.81
CA ARG A 160 29.84 -16.33 15.86
C ARG A 160 30.69 -15.58 14.81
N ALA A 161 31.85 -15.06 15.21
CA ALA A 161 32.72 -14.34 14.29
C ALA A 161 33.38 -15.29 13.27
N GLY A 162 33.29 -14.99 11.97
CA GLY A 162 33.92 -15.75 10.86
C GLY A 162 32.97 -16.06 9.70
N LEU A 163 33.48 -16.66 8.62
CA LEU A 163 32.69 -17.11 7.46
C LEU A 163 31.86 -18.35 7.86
N GLN A 164 30.54 -18.19 8.01
CA GLN A 164 29.63 -19.27 8.42
C GLN A 164 28.88 -19.81 7.19
N THR A 165 28.70 -21.13 7.14
CA THR A 165 27.81 -21.75 6.14
C THR A 165 26.34 -21.54 6.51
N ALA A 166 25.42 -21.58 5.54
CA ALA A 166 23.98 -21.38 5.79
C ALA A 166 23.39 -22.40 6.78
N ALA A 167 23.90 -23.64 6.80
CA ALA A 167 23.52 -24.65 7.78
C ALA A 167 23.95 -24.27 9.22
N GLN A 168 25.14 -23.69 9.37
CA GLN A 168 25.66 -23.24 10.67
C GLN A 168 24.87 -22.04 11.21
N THR A 169 24.45 -21.10 10.34
CA THR A 169 23.63 -19.96 10.77
C THR A 169 22.21 -20.39 11.14
N ALA A 170 21.60 -21.33 10.41
CA ALA A 170 20.28 -21.88 10.75
C ALA A 170 20.29 -22.63 12.10
N ALA A 171 21.29 -23.49 12.33
CA ALA A 171 21.46 -24.20 13.61
C ALA A 171 21.64 -23.21 14.78
N MET A 172 22.38 -22.13 14.54
CA MET A 172 22.60 -21.08 15.52
C MET A 172 21.33 -20.30 15.88
N VAL A 173 20.52 -19.93 14.87
CA VAL A 173 19.25 -19.23 15.09
C VAL A 173 18.29 -20.13 15.87
N ALA A 174 18.18 -21.42 15.51
CA ALA A 174 17.34 -22.37 16.25
C ALA A 174 17.79 -22.56 17.72
N ALA A 175 19.11 -22.55 17.98
CA ALA A 175 19.64 -22.61 19.34
C ALA A 175 19.34 -21.32 20.14
N GLN A 176 19.42 -20.16 19.50
CA GLN A 176 19.07 -18.86 20.10
C GLN A 176 17.57 -18.77 20.42
N GLU A 177 16.72 -19.26 19.51
CA GLU A 177 15.26 -19.31 19.72
C GLU A 177 14.90 -20.23 20.88
N ARG A 178 15.44 -21.45 20.95
CA ARG A 178 15.22 -22.34 22.11
C ARG A 178 15.70 -21.72 23.42
N ARG A 179 16.84 -21.02 23.41
CA ARG A 179 17.36 -20.35 24.61
C ARG A 179 16.44 -19.21 25.04
N LYS A 180 15.96 -18.39 24.10
CA LYS A 180 14.97 -17.33 24.36
C LYS A 180 13.65 -17.89 24.85
N GLU A 181 13.16 -18.98 24.27
CA GLU A 181 11.94 -19.66 24.73
C GLU A 181 12.10 -20.23 26.14
N ALA A 182 13.24 -20.87 26.43
CA ALA A 182 13.55 -21.37 27.76
C ALA A 182 13.69 -20.23 28.79
N GLU A 183 14.30 -19.10 28.41
CA GLU A 183 14.42 -17.91 29.26
C GLU A 183 13.06 -17.24 29.49
N LEU A 184 12.21 -17.14 28.46
CA LEU A 184 10.83 -16.68 28.58
C LEU A 184 10.00 -17.62 29.46
N ALA A 185 10.17 -18.92 29.32
CA ALA A 185 9.50 -19.92 30.15
C ALA A 185 9.98 -19.84 31.62
N ALA A 186 11.28 -19.68 31.85
CA ALA A 186 11.85 -19.46 33.18
C ALA A 186 11.39 -18.15 33.80
N PHE A 187 11.28 -17.07 33.01
CA PHE A 187 10.73 -15.77 33.44
C PHE A 187 9.23 -15.85 33.76
N GLN A 188 8.47 -16.62 32.98
CA GLN A 188 7.05 -16.90 33.28
C GLN A 188 6.90 -17.76 34.54
N ALA A 189 7.76 -18.75 34.73
CA ALA A 189 7.78 -19.60 35.92
C ALA A 189 8.18 -18.81 37.18
N SER A 190 9.19 -17.93 37.08
CA SER A 190 9.61 -17.06 38.19
C SER A 190 8.54 -16.01 38.50
N THR A 191 7.89 -15.44 37.49
CA THR A 191 6.73 -14.54 37.68
C THR A 191 5.57 -15.24 38.37
N LYS A 192 5.28 -16.51 38.03
CA LYS A 192 4.27 -17.32 38.71
C LYS A 192 4.65 -17.63 40.16
N GLN A 193 5.89 -18.03 40.43
CA GLN A 193 6.35 -18.29 41.80
C GLN A 193 6.36 -17.03 42.67
N GLN A 194 6.68 -15.87 42.09
CA GLN A 194 6.65 -14.59 42.79
C GLN A 194 5.22 -14.09 43.04
N GLN A 195 4.24 -14.52 42.23
CA GLN A 195 2.81 -14.32 42.50
C GLN A 195 2.26 -15.26 43.58
N ASP A 196 2.86 -16.45 43.77
CA ASP A 196 2.38 -17.47 44.73
C ASP A 196 2.99 -17.29 46.14
N GLY A 197 4.18 -16.67 46.25
CA GLY A 197 4.91 -16.51 47.51
C GLY A 197 4.78 -15.15 48.22
N GLY A 198 4.18 -14.14 47.59
CA GLY A 198 4.00 -12.81 48.16
C GLY A 198 2.52 -12.46 48.26
N GLY A 199 2.04 -12.04 49.45
CA GLY A 199 0.64 -11.64 49.66
C GLY A 199 0.16 -10.67 48.58
N GLU A 200 -1.07 -10.86 48.11
CA GLU A 200 -1.66 -10.14 46.96
C GLU A 200 -1.39 -8.63 47.04
N THR A 201 -0.60 -8.10 46.10
CA THR A 201 -0.37 -6.64 46.01
C THR A 201 -1.66 -5.95 45.58
N ILE A 202 -2.36 -5.38 46.55
CA ILE A 202 -3.60 -4.63 46.33
C ILE A 202 -3.27 -3.26 45.74
N TYR A 203 -3.48 -3.11 44.43
CA TYR A 203 -3.37 -1.81 43.77
C TYR A 203 -4.63 -0.98 44.04
N ARG A 204 -4.47 0.28 44.46
CA ARG A 204 -5.58 1.22 44.71
C ARG A 204 -5.48 2.41 43.76
N ASP A 205 -6.63 2.94 43.33
CA ASP A 205 -6.65 4.22 42.62
C ASP A 205 -6.39 5.41 43.55
N ALA A 206 -6.26 6.62 42.97
CA ALA A 206 -6.08 7.85 43.74
C ALA A 206 -7.26 8.17 44.69
N SER A 207 -8.39 7.46 44.58
CA SER A 207 -9.55 7.53 45.48
C SER A 207 -9.58 6.41 46.53
N GLY A 208 -8.58 5.52 46.54
CA GLY A 208 -8.45 4.41 47.49
C GLY A 208 -9.20 3.13 47.13
N ARG A 209 -9.87 3.07 45.96
CA ARG A 209 -10.62 1.88 45.51
C ARG A 209 -9.66 0.82 44.95
N ILE A 210 -9.84 -0.43 45.36
CA ILE A 210 -9.02 -1.57 44.93
C ILE A 210 -9.28 -1.84 43.44
N ILE A 211 -8.23 -1.81 42.63
CA ILE A 211 -8.26 -2.15 41.21
C ILE A 211 -7.63 -3.53 41.02
N ASN A 212 -8.41 -4.47 40.47
CA ASN A 212 -7.87 -5.73 39.97
C ASN A 212 -7.07 -5.48 38.68
N VAL A 213 -5.73 -5.50 38.79
CA VAL A 213 -4.81 -5.23 37.67
C VAL A 213 -4.98 -6.23 36.53
N ALA A 214 -5.26 -7.50 36.84
CA ALA A 214 -5.57 -8.53 35.85
C ALA A 214 -6.83 -8.19 35.04
N MET A 215 -7.89 -7.70 35.70
CA MET A 215 -9.13 -7.30 35.04
C MET A 215 -8.94 -6.06 34.18
N LYS A 216 -8.21 -5.05 34.67
CA LYS A 216 -7.90 -3.83 33.91
C LYS A 216 -7.02 -4.10 32.69
N ARG A 217 -6.07 -5.05 32.79
CA ARG A 217 -5.24 -5.50 31.66
C ARG A 217 -6.05 -6.31 30.65
N ALA A 218 -6.97 -7.16 31.10
CA ALA A 218 -7.88 -7.90 30.24
C ALA A 218 -8.86 -6.95 29.52
N GLU A 219 -9.39 -5.94 30.20
CA GLU A 219 -10.22 -4.89 29.62
C GLU A 219 -9.45 -4.04 28.62
N ALA A 220 -8.21 -3.64 28.92
CA ALA A 220 -7.35 -2.93 27.98
C ALA A 220 -7.01 -3.77 26.74
N ARG A 221 -6.77 -5.08 26.89
CA ARG A 221 -6.58 -6.00 25.74
C ARG A 221 -7.84 -6.12 24.90
N LYS A 222 -9.01 -6.31 25.53
CA LYS A 222 -10.30 -6.36 24.84
C LYS A 222 -10.63 -5.05 24.13
N ALA A 223 -10.37 -3.91 24.76
CA ALA A 223 -10.57 -2.59 24.17
C ALA A 223 -9.62 -2.35 22.99
N ALA A 224 -8.35 -2.81 23.08
CA ALA A 224 -7.41 -2.75 21.97
C ALA A 224 -7.83 -3.67 20.81
N GLU A 225 -8.29 -4.88 21.09
CA GLU A 225 -8.82 -5.81 20.09
C GLU A 225 -10.11 -5.29 19.43
N GLU A 226 -11.00 -4.67 20.19
CA GLU A 226 -12.22 -4.06 19.67
C GLU A 226 -11.90 -2.83 18.81
N ALA A 227 -10.97 -1.98 19.24
CA ALA A 227 -10.47 -0.87 18.44
C ALA A 227 -9.82 -1.35 17.14
N ALA A 228 -9.01 -2.41 17.18
CA ALA A 228 -8.40 -3.01 16.00
C ALA A 228 -9.45 -3.61 15.05
N LYS A 229 -10.47 -4.29 15.58
CA LYS A 229 -11.60 -4.82 14.79
C LYS A 229 -12.43 -3.69 14.18
N ALA A 230 -12.67 -2.61 14.92
CA ALA A 230 -13.37 -1.44 14.41
C ALA A 230 -12.57 -0.74 13.31
N GLU A 231 -11.25 -0.64 13.44
CA GLU A 231 -10.37 -0.11 12.39
C GLU A 231 -10.38 -1.00 11.14
N GLN A 232 -10.33 -2.32 11.31
CA GLN A 232 -10.45 -3.27 10.20
C GLN A 232 -11.81 -3.17 9.52
N ALA A 233 -12.91 -3.11 10.29
CA ALA A 233 -14.25 -2.93 9.76
C ALA A 233 -14.40 -1.59 9.02
N ALA A 234 -13.79 -0.51 9.53
CA ALA A 234 -13.77 0.78 8.86
C ALA A 234 -13.01 0.72 7.52
N LYS A 235 -11.86 0.03 7.48
CA LYS A 235 -11.12 -0.22 6.24
C LYS A 235 -11.92 -1.06 5.24
N GLU A 236 -12.58 -2.11 5.72
CA GLU A 236 -13.42 -2.98 4.86
C GLU A 236 -14.68 -2.27 4.35
N ALA A 237 -15.26 -1.38 5.14
CA ALA A 237 -16.38 -0.54 4.74
C ALA A 237 -15.99 0.50 3.68
N LEU A 238 -14.75 1.00 3.71
CA LEU A 238 -14.21 1.90 2.69
C LEU A 238 -13.90 1.18 1.37
N MET A 239 -13.62 -0.13 1.41
CA MET A 239 -13.38 -0.95 0.21
C MET A 239 -14.65 -1.12 -0.62
N GLY A 240 -14.49 -1.15 -1.95
CA GLY A 240 -15.62 -1.33 -2.87
C GLY A 240 -16.20 -2.74 -2.82
N ASP A 241 -17.51 -2.86 -3.01
CA ASP A 241 -18.22 -4.15 -2.94
C ASP A 241 -17.66 -5.20 -3.93
N VAL A 242 -17.33 -4.79 -5.16
CA VAL A 242 -16.73 -5.66 -6.18
C VAL A 242 -15.35 -6.16 -5.73
N GLN A 243 -14.56 -5.32 -5.07
CA GLN A 243 -13.24 -5.71 -4.55
C GLN A 243 -13.38 -6.68 -3.37
N ARG A 244 -14.39 -6.48 -2.53
CA ARG A 244 -14.71 -7.38 -1.42
C ARG A 244 -15.15 -8.76 -1.93
N GLN A 245 -16.04 -8.80 -2.92
CA GLN A 245 -16.45 -10.05 -3.58
C GLN A 245 -15.26 -10.74 -4.26
N ALA A 246 -14.43 -10.01 -5.01
CA ALA A 246 -13.24 -10.58 -5.65
C ALA A 246 -12.24 -11.15 -4.63
N LYS A 247 -12.09 -10.52 -3.46
CA LYS A 247 -11.26 -11.04 -2.36
C LYS A 247 -11.83 -12.36 -1.81
N GLN A 248 -13.15 -12.46 -1.66
CA GLN A 248 -13.82 -13.68 -1.20
C GLN A 248 -13.68 -14.81 -2.24
N GLU A 249 -13.99 -14.53 -3.51
CA GLU A 249 -13.83 -15.49 -4.62
C GLU A 249 -12.39 -15.99 -4.70
N ARG A 250 -11.39 -15.11 -4.56
CA ARG A 250 -9.97 -15.51 -4.54
C ARG A 250 -9.64 -16.43 -3.37
N GLN A 251 -10.20 -16.19 -2.19
CA GLN A 251 -10.01 -17.07 -1.04
C GLN A 251 -10.65 -18.44 -1.27
N GLU A 252 -11.84 -18.49 -1.86
CA GLU A 252 -12.52 -19.73 -2.22
C GLU A 252 -11.78 -20.48 -3.32
N GLN A 253 -11.23 -19.79 -4.31
CA GLN A 253 -10.33 -20.36 -5.31
C GLN A 253 -9.07 -20.94 -4.68
N LEU A 254 -8.43 -20.25 -3.73
CA LEU A 254 -7.27 -20.81 -3.01
C LEU A 254 -7.65 -22.01 -2.14
N ARG A 255 -8.85 -22.02 -1.56
CA ARG A 255 -9.35 -23.17 -0.78
C ARG A 255 -9.65 -24.38 -1.67
N SER A 256 -10.31 -24.17 -2.81
CA SER A 256 -10.61 -25.23 -3.78
C SER A 256 -9.35 -25.71 -4.49
N ALA A 257 -8.42 -24.82 -4.82
CA ALA A 257 -7.13 -25.17 -5.42
C ALA A 257 -6.28 -26.10 -4.54
N ARG A 258 -6.44 -26.04 -3.21
CA ARG A 258 -5.80 -27.02 -2.30
C ARG A 258 -6.29 -28.44 -2.51
N ALA A 259 -7.51 -28.62 -3.01
CA ALA A 259 -8.12 -29.92 -3.28
C ALA A 259 -8.15 -30.28 -4.78
N MET A 260 -7.89 -29.32 -5.66
CA MET A 260 -7.92 -29.51 -7.12
C MET A 260 -6.69 -30.29 -7.60
N PRO A 261 -6.84 -31.23 -8.57
CA PRO A 261 -5.70 -31.88 -9.19
C PRO A 261 -4.86 -30.89 -10.03
N LEU A 262 -3.57 -31.17 -10.19
CA LEU A 262 -2.63 -30.31 -10.94
C LEU A 262 -3.07 -30.11 -12.40
N ALA A 263 -3.59 -31.17 -13.03
CA ALA A 263 -4.05 -31.14 -14.41
C ALA A 263 -5.58 -31.31 -14.45
N ARG A 264 -6.25 -30.42 -15.17
CA ARG A 264 -7.66 -30.59 -15.55
C ARG A 264 -7.74 -31.55 -16.73
N THR A 265 -8.61 -32.54 -16.65
CA THR A 265 -8.82 -33.53 -17.71
C THR A 265 -10.15 -33.28 -18.42
N ILE A 266 -10.40 -34.04 -19.48
CA ILE A 266 -11.66 -33.97 -20.24
C ILE A 266 -12.86 -34.35 -19.34
N GLU A 267 -12.62 -35.16 -18.30
CA GLU A 267 -13.64 -35.62 -17.36
C GLU A 267 -13.87 -34.65 -16.17
N ASP A 268 -13.24 -33.47 -16.17
CA ASP A 268 -13.41 -32.46 -15.10
C ASP A 268 -14.85 -31.90 -15.11
N GLU A 269 -15.60 -32.19 -14.04
CA GLU A 269 -17.02 -31.85 -13.92
C GLU A 269 -17.26 -30.34 -13.97
N ASP A 270 -16.43 -29.55 -13.26
CA ASP A 270 -16.57 -28.09 -13.18
C ASP A 270 -16.36 -27.44 -14.55
N LEU A 271 -15.34 -27.89 -15.28
CA LEU A 271 -15.04 -27.42 -16.64
C LEU A 271 -16.18 -27.79 -17.61
N ASN A 272 -16.69 -29.01 -17.51
CA ASN A 272 -17.77 -29.50 -18.35
C ASN A 272 -19.10 -28.79 -18.08
N ASP A 273 -19.37 -28.40 -16.83
CA ASP A 273 -20.50 -27.55 -16.47
C ASP A 273 -20.34 -26.14 -17.06
N GLU A 274 -19.15 -25.53 -16.98
CA GLU A 274 -18.87 -24.22 -17.57
C GLU A 274 -19.10 -24.23 -19.09
N LEU A 275 -18.53 -25.22 -19.80
CA LEU A 275 -18.69 -25.38 -21.25
C LEU A 275 -20.14 -25.67 -21.68
N ARG A 276 -20.93 -26.33 -20.83
CA ARG A 276 -22.36 -26.52 -21.07
C ARG A 276 -23.16 -25.23 -20.89
N SER A 277 -22.73 -24.36 -19.97
CA SER A 277 -23.39 -23.08 -19.69
C SER A 277 -23.12 -21.99 -20.73
N GLN A 278 -22.06 -22.13 -21.52
CA GLN A 278 -21.66 -21.13 -22.52
C GLN A 278 -22.71 -20.98 -23.63
N GLU A 279 -23.22 -19.76 -23.79
CA GLU A 279 -24.14 -19.41 -24.88
C GLU A 279 -23.42 -19.38 -26.22
N ARG A 280 -23.92 -20.14 -27.19
CA ARG A 280 -23.34 -20.25 -28.54
C ARG A 280 -24.23 -19.48 -29.51
N TRP A 281 -23.65 -18.51 -30.22
CA TRP A 281 -24.40 -17.60 -31.09
C TRP A 281 -25.16 -18.30 -32.23
N ASN A 282 -24.67 -19.47 -32.67
CA ASN A 282 -25.22 -20.27 -33.76
C ASN A 282 -26.09 -21.46 -33.29
N ASP A 283 -26.48 -21.51 -32.02
CA ASP A 283 -27.29 -22.63 -31.53
C ASP A 283 -28.77 -22.46 -31.94
N PRO A 284 -29.32 -23.33 -32.82
CA PRO A 284 -30.73 -23.28 -33.20
C PRO A 284 -31.65 -23.52 -31.99
N ALA A 285 -31.20 -24.26 -30.98
CA ALA A 285 -31.98 -24.54 -29.79
C ALA A 285 -32.14 -23.32 -28.88
N ALA A 286 -31.26 -22.32 -29.00
CA ALA A 286 -31.32 -21.09 -28.19
C ALA A 286 -32.65 -20.32 -28.37
N GLN A 287 -33.33 -20.49 -29.52
CA GLN A 287 -34.63 -19.87 -29.79
C GLN A 287 -35.77 -20.48 -28.96
N PHE A 288 -35.65 -21.75 -28.53
CA PHE A 288 -36.65 -22.41 -27.69
C PHE A 288 -36.57 -22.00 -26.21
N LEU A 289 -35.51 -21.29 -25.81
CA LEU A 289 -35.34 -20.81 -24.44
C LEU A 289 -36.29 -19.61 -24.19
N THR A 290 -37.23 -19.79 -23.27
CA THR A 290 -38.32 -18.83 -23.02
C THR A 290 -37.95 -17.67 -22.09
N SER A 291 -36.78 -17.73 -21.45
CA SER A 291 -36.36 -16.73 -20.46
C SER A 291 -34.95 -16.20 -20.75
N LYS A 292 -34.86 -14.93 -21.16
CA LYS A 292 -33.60 -14.18 -21.16
C LYS A 292 -33.42 -13.48 -19.81
N LYS A 293 -32.33 -13.78 -19.11
CA LYS A 293 -31.98 -13.09 -17.86
C LYS A 293 -31.70 -11.62 -18.17
N ALA A 294 -32.28 -10.72 -17.37
CA ALA A 294 -31.95 -9.30 -17.46
C ALA A 294 -30.48 -9.09 -17.08
N ALA A 295 -29.81 -8.16 -17.76
CA ALA A 295 -28.43 -7.83 -17.45
C ALA A 295 -28.30 -7.22 -16.04
N THR A 296 -27.68 -7.96 -15.13
CA THR A 296 -27.33 -7.53 -13.77
C THR A 296 -25.82 -7.40 -13.64
N SER A 297 -25.37 -6.50 -12.76
CA SER A 297 -23.94 -6.37 -12.44
C SER A 297 -23.45 -7.56 -11.62
N LYS A 298 -22.13 -7.68 -11.44
CA LYS A 298 -21.50 -8.63 -10.50
C LYS A 298 -22.05 -8.51 -9.07
N THR A 299 -22.42 -7.30 -8.67
CA THR A 299 -23.07 -6.98 -7.38
C THR A 299 -24.59 -7.15 -7.37
N GLY A 300 -25.19 -7.70 -8.44
CA GLY A 300 -26.64 -7.93 -8.55
C GLY A 300 -27.47 -6.68 -8.85
N ARG A 301 -26.85 -5.54 -9.18
CA ARG A 301 -27.54 -4.27 -9.46
C ARG A 301 -28.01 -4.22 -10.91
N PRO A 302 -29.15 -3.57 -11.20
CA PRO A 302 -29.66 -3.47 -12.57
C PRO A 302 -28.75 -2.60 -13.44
N LEU A 303 -28.44 -3.08 -14.65
CA LEU A 303 -27.62 -2.37 -15.63
C LEU A 303 -28.46 -1.58 -16.64
N TYR A 304 -27.84 -0.61 -17.28
CA TYR A 304 -28.45 0.12 -18.39
C TYR A 304 -28.71 -0.81 -19.59
N LYS A 305 -29.85 -0.60 -20.25
CA LYS A 305 -30.34 -1.45 -21.34
C LYS A 305 -29.94 -0.94 -22.73
N GLY A 306 -29.66 0.36 -22.88
CA GLY A 306 -29.30 0.94 -24.17
C GLY A 306 -27.83 0.76 -24.52
N GLY A 307 -27.46 1.21 -25.73
CA GLY A 307 -26.08 1.32 -26.15
C GLY A 307 -25.30 2.33 -25.30
N PHE A 308 -24.04 2.06 -25.04
CA PHE A 308 -23.15 2.90 -24.24
C PHE A 308 -21.76 2.95 -24.89
N ALA A 309 -21.01 4.03 -24.61
CA ALA A 309 -19.64 4.14 -25.08
C ALA A 309 -18.73 3.14 -24.35
N PRO A 310 -17.78 2.49 -25.04
CA PRO A 310 -16.83 1.59 -24.40
C PRO A 310 -15.94 2.37 -23.43
N ASN A 311 -15.47 1.70 -22.39
CA ASN A 311 -14.51 2.22 -21.42
C ASN A 311 -13.40 1.19 -21.18
N ARG A 312 -12.26 1.65 -20.65
CA ARG A 312 -11.08 0.80 -20.39
C ARG A 312 -11.37 -0.45 -19.57
N TYR A 313 -12.35 -0.38 -18.66
CA TYR A 313 -12.64 -1.44 -17.69
C TYR A 313 -13.83 -2.32 -18.06
N GLY A 314 -14.46 -2.12 -19.23
CA GLY A 314 -15.68 -2.84 -19.64
C GLY A 314 -16.88 -2.64 -18.69
N ILE A 315 -16.86 -1.61 -17.83
CA ILE A 315 -17.91 -1.38 -16.83
C ILE A 315 -19.13 -0.80 -17.53
N ARG A 316 -20.24 -1.54 -17.47
CA ARG A 316 -21.52 -1.11 -18.02
C ARG A 316 -22.15 -0.02 -17.13
N PRO A 317 -22.80 1.00 -17.71
CA PRO A 317 -23.48 2.02 -16.93
C PRO A 317 -24.64 1.42 -16.12
N GLY A 318 -24.91 2.02 -14.97
CA GLY A 318 -26.03 1.63 -14.13
C GLY A 318 -27.39 1.97 -14.78
N HIS A 319 -28.43 1.26 -14.38
CA HIS A 319 -29.79 1.42 -14.94
C HIS A 319 -30.32 2.86 -14.98
N ARG A 320 -29.87 3.73 -14.08
CA ARG A 320 -30.33 5.13 -13.94
C ARG A 320 -29.62 6.12 -14.87
N TRP A 321 -28.66 5.67 -15.68
CA TRP A 321 -27.98 6.53 -16.63
C TRP A 321 -28.95 6.95 -17.75
N ASP A 322 -28.88 8.22 -18.16
CA ASP A 322 -29.78 8.84 -19.13
C ASP A 322 -29.33 8.67 -20.59
N GLY A 323 -28.18 8.03 -20.81
CA GLY A 323 -27.62 7.80 -22.15
C GLY A 323 -26.82 8.98 -22.72
N VAL A 324 -26.71 10.10 -21.99
CA VAL A 324 -25.95 11.27 -22.46
C VAL A 324 -24.52 11.19 -21.94
N ASP A 325 -23.56 11.17 -22.87
CA ASP A 325 -22.13 11.24 -22.55
C ASP A 325 -21.75 12.65 -22.07
N ARG A 326 -21.12 12.71 -20.90
CA ARG A 326 -20.65 13.94 -20.24
C ARG A 326 -19.16 13.90 -19.95
N GLY A 327 -18.41 13.01 -20.62
CA GLY A 327 -16.97 12.90 -20.47
C GLY A 327 -16.20 14.02 -21.16
N ASN A 328 -14.96 14.23 -20.74
CA ASN A 328 -13.99 15.13 -21.39
C ASN A 328 -13.37 14.55 -22.68
N GLY A 329 -13.89 13.44 -23.21
CA GLY A 329 -13.32 12.76 -24.39
C GLY A 329 -12.07 11.89 -24.13
N PHE A 330 -11.52 11.89 -22.90
CA PHE A 330 -10.30 11.15 -22.55
C PHE A 330 -10.34 9.65 -22.93
N GLU A 331 -11.43 8.93 -22.63
CA GLU A 331 -11.53 7.50 -22.93
C GLU A 331 -11.45 7.24 -24.45
N LYS A 332 -12.00 8.14 -25.28
CA LYS A 332 -11.91 8.05 -26.75
C LYS A 332 -10.48 8.26 -27.23
N GLU A 333 -9.80 9.28 -26.72
CA GLU A 333 -8.40 9.55 -27.04
C GLU A 333 -7.48 8.41 -26.61
N TRP A 334 -7.75 7.80 -25.45
CA TRP A 334 -7.02 6.65 -24.95
C TRP A 334 -7.13 5.44 -25.90
N PHE A 335 -8.34 5.11 -26.37
CA PHE A 335 -8.52 4.03 -27.35
C PHE A 335 -7.83 4.33 -28.68
N GLN A 336 -7.86 5.58 -29.14
CA GLN A 336 -7.17 5.98 -30.36
C GLN A 336 -5.65 5.87 -30.21
N ALA A 337 -5.10 6.26 -29.06
CA ALA A 337 -3.68 6.13 -28.76
C ALA A 337 -3.25 4.66 -28.71
N ARG A 338 -4.06 3.79 -28.09
CA ARG A 338 -3.77 2.35 -28.04
C ARG A 338 -3.81 1.70 -29.42
N ALA A 339 -4.86 1.97 -30.20
CA ALA A 339 -4.97 1.48 -31.57
C ALA A 339 -3.84 2.00 -32.47
N ARG A 340 -3.31 3.20 -32.21
CA ARG A 340 -2.13 3.72 -32.90
C ARG A 340 -0.88 2.93 -32.52
N LYS A 341 -0.66 2.66 -31.23
CA LYS A 341 0.49 1.86 -30.77
C LYS A 341 0.47 0.45 -31.35
N ASP A 342 -0.70 -0.21 -31.30
CA ASP A 342 -0.85 -1.56 -31.86
C ASP A 342 -0.58 -1.57 -33.37
N ARG A 343 -1.09 -0.57 -34.11
CA ARG A 343 -0.78 -0.42 -35.55
C ARG A 343 0.71 -0.20 -35.82
N ILE A 344 1.40 0.61 -35.02
CA ILE A 344 2.84 0.87 -35.19
C ILE A 344 3.61 -0.43 -34.97
N ARG A 345 3.27 -1.20 -33.94
CA ARG A 345 3.88 -2.51 -33.67
C ARG A 345 3.69 -3.47 -34.85
N ASP A 346 2.49 -3.53 -35.42
CA ASP A 346 2.21 -4.40 -36.57
C ASP A 346 3.03 -3.96 -37.80
N LEU A 347 3.11 -2.65 -38.07
CA LEU A 347 3.91 -2.10 -39.16
C LEU A 347 5.41 -2.34 -38.96
N GLU A 348 5.91 -2.21 -37.73
CA GLU A 348 7.30 -2.47 -37.38
C GLU A 348 7.64 -3.95 -37.59
N TYR A 349 6.75 -4.85 -37.18
CA TYR A 349 6.91 -6.27 -37.46
C TYR A 349 6.90 -6.57 -38.96
N GLU A 350 5.98 -5.99 -39.73
CA GLU A 350 5.94 -6.13 -41.19
C GLU A 350 7.24 -5.63 -41.83
N TRP A 351 7.77 -4.47 -41.41
CA TRP A 351 9.05 -3.94 -41.91
C TRP A 351 10.24 -4.81 -41.52
N GLN A 352 10.28 -5.33 -40.30
CA GLN A 352 11.36 -6.22 -39.84
C GLN A 352 11.40 -7.54 -40.61
N MET A 353 10.25 -8.02 -41.09
CA MET A 353 10.17 -9.28 -41.84
C MET A 353 10.44 -9.11 -43.34
N ASP A 354 10.30 -7.89 -43.86
CA ASP A 354 10.59 -7.54 -45.27
C ASP A 354 12.08 -7.24 -45.53
N GLU A 355 12.88 -6.93 -44.50
CA GLU A 355 14.36 -6.87 -44.53
C GLU A 355 15.01 -8.24 -44.27
#